data_AF-A0A851USM4-F1
#
_entry.id   AF-A0A851USM4-F1
#
_cell.length_a   1.000
_cell.length_b   1.000
_cell.length_c   1.000
_cell.angle_alpha   90.00
_cell.angle_beta   90.00
_cell.angle_gamma   90.00
#
_symmetry.space_group_name_H-M   'P 1'
#
loop_
_entity.id
_entity.type
_entity.pdbx_description
1 polymer ?
#
loop_
_entity_poly.entity_id
_entity_poly.type
_entity_poly.pdbx_seq_one_letter_code
_entity_poly.pdbx_strand_id
1 'polypeptide(L)'
;AGPSDPRERAGSEEPPGPNRNRAVPGTPGSEQEPSDPRAARAAGRYAGCSGARLAPAAVSHPLAVPWPGGGLGPPLSRSPRSMAQWQEVQGLANTHLEQVHQLYAGSALPMAVRQCLAAWIESQNWRQAAEPLSSHAQMLFHSLLVLLGERLGSLGSGHEDFMLKHNLRKAQRDLQAEFEKKPERLANLVANLLQEERRILRLGQAGG
;
A
#
# COMPACT_ATOMS: atom_id res chain seq x y z
N ALA A 1 -38.30 -50.14 -46.89
CA ALA A 1 -37.55 -51.37 -47.24
C ALA A 1 -36.14 -50.97 -47.67
N GLY A 2 -35.15 -51.37 -46.87
CA GLY A 2 -33.70 -51.31 -47.11
C GLY A 2 -33.01 -49.93 -46.96
N PRO A 3 -31.70 -49.85 -46.62
CA PRO A 3 -30.75 -50.95 -46.37
C PRO A 3 -30.03 -50.92 -45.01
N SER A 4 -29.48 -52.08 -44.67
CA SER A 4 -28.53 -52.37 -43.61
C SER A 4 -27.12 -51.82 -43.92
N ASP A 5 -26.38 -51.40 -42.90
CA ASP A 5 -24.92 -51.20 -42.96
C ASP A 5 -24.26 -51.86 -41.72
N PRO A 6 -23.02 -52.36 -41.80
CA PRO A 6 -22.55 -53.49 -41.03
C PRO A 6 -21.52 -53.16 -39.91
N ARG A 7 -21.32 -54.20 -39.11
CA ARG A 7 -20.19 -54.57 -38.22
C ARG A 7 -18.85 -53.81 -38.29
N GLU A 8 -18.34 -53.62 -37.06
CA GLU A 8 -16.96 -53.80 -36.57
C GLU A 8 -15.88 -52.72 -36.79
N ARG A 9 -15.51 -52.07 -35.67
CA ARG A 9 -14.14 -52.18 -35.14
C ARG A 9 -14.11 -51.82 -33.65
N ALA A 10 -13.97 -52.85 -32.81
CA ALA A 10 -13.61 -52.72 -31.42
C ALA A 10 -12.12 -52.36 -31.34
N GLY A 11 -11.81 -51.15 -30.90
CA GLY A 11 -10.48 -50.75 -30.44
C GLY A 11 -10.45 -50.86 -28.93
N SER A 12 -9.78 -51.89 -28.41
CA SER A 12 -9.44 -52.02 -27.00
C SER A 12 -8.29 -51.06 -26.69
N GLU A 13 -8.54 -50.02 -25.90
CA GLU A 13 -7.49 -49.31 -25.15
C GLU A 13 -7.79 -49.45 -23.66
N GLU A 14 -6.97 -50.27 -23.00
CA GLU A 14 -6.90 -50.39 -21.55
C GLU A 14 -6.23 -49.14 -20.93
N PRO A 15 -6.67 -48.70 -19.73
CA PRO A 15 -5.94 -47.70 -18.96
C PRO A 15 -4.77 -48.33 -18.18
N PRO A 16 -3.62 -47.63 -18.02
CA PRO A 16 -2.46 -48.17 -17.32
C PRO A 16 -2.67 -48.26 -15.81
N GLY A 17 -2.30 -49.41 -15.23
CA GLY A 17 -2.38 -49.71 -13.81
C GLY A 17 -1.40 -48.92 -12.92
N PRO A 18 -1.60 -48.96 -11.58
CA PRO A 18 -0.85 -48.15 -10.63
C PRO A 18 0.54 -48.73 -10.36
N ASN A 19 1.56 -47.89 -10.53
CA ASN A 19 2.96 -48.22 -10.25
C ASN A 19 3.18 -48.36 -8.73
N ARG A 20 3.45 -49.58 -8.27
CA ARG A 20 3.86 -49.92 -6.90
C ARG A 20 5.32 -50.33 -6.91
N ASN A 21 6.04 -49.81 -5.91
CA ASN A 21 7.39 -50.18 -5.43
C ASN A 21 8.53 -49.33 -6.01
N ARG A 22 9.53 -48.85 -5.26
CA ARG A 22 9.88 -48.92 -3.83
C ARG A 22 11.24 -48.22 -3.67
N ALA A 23 11.53 -47.78 -2.44
CA ALA A 23 12.83 -47.78 -1.77
C ALA A 23 13.44 -46.41 -1.44
N VAL A 24 13.27 -46.08 -0.16
CA VAL A 24 14.08 -45.18 0.65
C VAL A 24 15.26 -45.97 1.24
N PRO A 25 16.44 -45.34 1.38
CA PRO A 25 17.28 -45.49 2.57
C PRO A 25 17.52 -44.09 3.16
N GLY A 26 17.40 -43.79 4.46
CA GLY A 26 17.75 -44.54 5.65
C GLY A 26 18.98 -43.87 6.27
N THR A 27 18.82 -43.11 7.37
CA THR A 27 19.85 -42.96 8.43
C THR A 27 19.22 -42.44 9.74
N PRO A 28 19.64 -42.95 10.91
CA PRO A 28 19.14 -42.60 12.24
C PRO A 28 20.07 -41.62 13.00
N GLY A 29 19.60 -41.11 14.14
CA GLY A 29 20.40 -40.43 15.17
C GLY A 29 19.69 -39.19 15.71
N SER A 30 18.92 -39.29 16.79
CA SER A 30 19.35 -39.18 18.20
C SER A 30 19.02 -37.80 18.76
N GLU A 31 18.17 -37.82 19.79
CA GLU A 31 17.93 -36.79 20.79
C GLU A 31 19.21 -36.02 21.20
N GLN A 32 19.11 -34.70 21.34
CA GLN A 32 19.45 -33.95 22.56
C GLN A 32 19.31 -32.43 22.35
N GLU A 33 18.26 -31.86 22.93
CA GLU A 33 18.37 -30.56 23.64
C GLU A 33 19.01 -30.89 25.00
N PRO A 34 20.00 -30.11 25.47
CA PRO A 34 19.61 -29.03 26.38
C PRO A 34 20.50 -27.77 26.34
N SER A 35 19.85 -26.62 26.58
CA SER A 35 20.17 -25.63 27.64
C SER A 35 21.65 -25.32 27.92
N ASP A 36 22.11 -24.12 27.56
CA ASP A 36 22.94 -23.34 28.49
C ASP A 36 22.92 -21.82 28.20
N PRO A 37 22.58 -20.95 29.18
CA PRO A 37 22.61 -19.50 29.05
C PRO A 37 23.91 -18.95 29.62
N ARG A 38 24.95 -18.75 28.80
CA ARG A 38 26.13 -17.99 29.23
C ARG A 38 27.01 -17.51 28.07
N ALA A 39 26.70 -16.33 27.56
CA ALA A 39 27.66 -15.49 26.85
C ALA A 39 27.55 -14.05 27.37
N ALA A 40 27.94 -13.87 28.64
CA ALA A 40 28.26 -12.58 29.22
C ALA A 40 29.77 -12.51 29.43
N ARG A 41 30.48 -11.71 28.64
CA ARG A 41 31.50 -10.75 29.10
C ARG A 41 32.34 -10.14 27.97
N ALA A 42 32.73 -8.89 28.26
CA ALA A 42 33.86 -8.11 27.74
C ALA A 42 33.64 -7.39 26.41
N ALA A 43 34.03 -6.13 26.20
CA ALA A 43 34.56 -5.06 27.06
C ALA A 43 34.41 -3.74 26.26
N GLY A 44 34.04 -2.62 26.88
CA GLY A 44 34.97 -1.51 27.14
C GLY A 44 34.18 -0.19 27.00
N ARG A 45 33.83 0.49 28.10
CA ARG A 45 34.57 1.59 28.75
C ARG A 45 35.01 2.70 27.79
N TYR A 46 34.28 3.81 27.84
CA TYR A 46 34.84 5.14 27.63
C TYR A 46 34.34 6.04 28.76
N ALA A 47 35.27 6.46 29.62
CA ALA A 47 35.14 7.61 30.51
C ALA A 47 34.95 8.87 29.65
N GLY A 48 34.18 9.90 30.01
CA GLY A 48 34.21 10.62 31.28
C GLY A 48 35.18 11.80 31.15
N CYS A 49 34.67 12.98 30.80
CA CYS A 49 35.35 14.28 30.99
C CYS A 49 34.30 15.40 31.10
N SER A 50 34.03 15.81 32.34
CA SER A 50 33.50 17.14 32.67
C SER A 50 34.68 18.10 32.77
N GLY A 51 34.56 19.30 32.19
CA GLY A 51 35.60 20.32 32.31
C GLY A 51 35.27 21.65 31.63
N ALA A 52 34.75 22.57 32.44
CA ALA A 52 34.94 24.03 32.42
C ALA A 52 34.75 24.86 31.12
N ARG A 53 33.71 25.69 31.18
CA ARG A 53 33.70 27.16 30.97
C ARG A 53 34.93 27.77 30.29
N LEU A 54 34.68 28.51 29.20
CA LEU A 54 35.25 29.83 28.90
C LEU A 54 34.34 30.50 27.85
N ALA A 55 33.81 31.68 28.18
CA ALA A 55 33.24 32.62 27.20
C ALA A 55 34.38 33.22 26.37
N PRO A 56 34.12 33.73 25.15
CA PRO A 56 33.93 35.18 25.07
C PRO A 56 32.99 35.70 23.97
N ALA A 57 32.62 36.97 24.19
CA ALA A 57 32.43 38.05 23.22
C ALA A 57 31.29 37.98 22.20
N ALA A 58 30.37 38.93 22.41
CA ALA A 58 29.41 39.46 21.45
C ALA A 58 30.07 39.92 20.14
N VAL A 59 29.45 39.55 19.01
CA VAL A 59 29.51 40.33 17.76
C VAL A 59 28.13 40.29 17.10
N SER A 60 27.51 41.47 17.13
CA SER A 60 26.73 42.12 16.07
C SER A 60 25.74 41.31 15.21
N HIS A 61 24.47 41.65 15.43
CA HIS A 61 23.39 41.60 14.45
C HIS A 61 23.82 42.10 13.05
N PRO A 62 23.39 41.44 11.96
CA PRO A 62 23.11 42.12 10.72
C PRO A 62 21.64 42.55 10.69
N LEU A 63 21.48 43.84 10.38
CA LEU A 63 20.25 44.59 10.21
C LEU A 63 19.26 43.86 9.30
N ALA A 64 18.01 43.77 9.78
CA ALA A 64 16.84 43.54 8.95
C ALA A 64 16.78 44.65 7.90
N VAL A 65 16.86 44.26 6.62
CA VAL A 65 16.59 45.14 5.49
C VAL A 65 15.07 45.14 5.27
N PRO A 66 14.36 46.26 5.47
CA PRO A 66 12.96 46.36 5.07
C PRO A 66 12.89 46.54 3.56
N TRP A 67 12.23 45.59 2.89
CA TRP A 67 11.87 45.73 1.48
C TRP A 67 10.86 46.88 1.31
N PRO A 68 11.07 47.82 0.38
CA PRO A 68 10.11 48.87 0.13
C PRO A 68 9.04 48.39 -0.87
N GLY A 69 7.79 48.56 -0.49
CA GLY A 69 6.69 48.97 -1.37
C GLY A 69 6.35 48.08 -2.57
N GLY A 70 5.28 47.28 -2.43
CA GLY A 70 4.62 46.64 -3.57
C GLY A 70 3.38 45.91 -3.11
N GLY A 71 2.29 46.65 -2.90
CA GLY A 71 1.00 46.09 -2.55
C GLY A 71 0.56 45.08 -3.61
N LEU A 72 0.27 43.87 -3.16
CA LEU A 72 -0.66 42.91 -3.73
C LEU A 72 -0.83 41.88 -2.61
N GLY A 73 -1.92 42.03 -1.85
CA GLY A 73 -2.32 40.99 -0.92
C GLY A 73 -2.44 39.66 -1.67
N PRO A 74 -2.08 38.52 -1.08
CA PRO A 74 -2.36 37.25 -1.72
C PRO A 74 -3.87 37.17 -1.94
N PRO A 75 -4.35 36.83 -3.15
CA PRO A 75 -5.77 36.63 -3.33
C PRO A 75 -6.20 35.52 -2.39
N LEU A 76 -7.18 35.84 -1.54
CA LEU A 76 -8.00 34.86 -0.84
C LEU A 76 -8.71 34.02 -1.90
N SER A 77 -8.02 33.00 -2.40
CA SER A 77 -8.62 31.79 -2.92
C SER A 77 -7.65 30.65 -2.69
N ARG A 78 -7.31 30.44 -1.42
CA ARG A 78 -7.22 29.08 -0.94
C ARG A 78 -8.65 28.57 -1.10
N SER A 79 -8.94 27.93 -2.25
CA SER A 79 -10.10 27.06 -2.37
C SER A 79 -10.22 26.32 -1.05
N PRO A 80 -11.41 26.19 -0.45
CA PRO A 80 -11.56 25.23 0.63
C PRO A 80 -10.90 23.97 0.08
N ARG A 81 -9.81 23.54 0.73
CA ARG A 81 -9.22 22.23 0.46
C ARG A 81 -10.43 21.35 0.61
N SER A 82 -11.01 20.89 -0.51
CA SER A 82 -12.14 19.98 -0.47
C SER A 82 -11.72 18.98 0.59
N MET A 83 -12.47 18.90 1.69
CA MET A 83 -12.22 17.85 2.66
C MET A 83 -12.15 16.60 1.80
N ALA A 84 -11.02 15.90 1.86
CA ALA A 84 -10.88 14.74 1.01
C ALA A 84 -12.10 13.85 1.33
N GLN A 85 -12.74 13.24 0.33
CA GLN A 85 -13.84 12.30 0.53
C GLN A 85 -13.50 11.31 1.66
N TRP A 86 -12.24 10.93 1.76
CA TRP A 86 -11.70 10.13 2.87
C TRP A 86 -11.93 10.71 4.28
N GLN A 87 -11.81 12.02 4.47
CA GLN A 87 -12.09 12.67 5.75
C GLN A 87 -13.56 12.58 6.13
N GLU A 88 -14.47 12.71 5.16
CA GLU A 88 -15.90 12.50 5.40
C GLU A 88 -16.19 11.04 5.76
N VAL A 89 -15.54 10.10 5.07
CA VAL A 89 -15.65 8.66 5.35
C VAL A 89 -15.23 8.34 6.79
N GLN A 90 -14.14 8.95 7.27
CA GLN A 90 -13.65 8.78 8.64
C GLN A 90 -14.62 9.33 9.71
N GLY A 91 -15.51 10.26 9.36
CA GLY A 91 -16.51 10.82 10.26
C GLY A 91 -17.82 10.02 10.34
N LEU A 92 -17.95 8.90 9.63
CA LEU A 92 -19.15 8.07 9.62
C LEU A 92 -19.37 7.33 10.95
N ALA A 93 -20.62 6.95 11.21
CA ALA A 93 -20.96 6.06 12.31
C ALA A 93 -20.27 4.68 12.16
N ASN A 94 -20.01 4.01 13.29
CA ASN A 94 -19.24 2.76 13.33
C ASN A 94 -19.77 1.67 12.39
N THR A 95 -21.09 1.56 12.23
CA THR A 95 -21.74 0.61 11.31
C THR A 95 -21.36 0.82 9.84
N HIS A 96 -21.20 2.08 9.42
CA HIS A 96 -20.81 2.41 8.05
C HIS A 96 -19.28 2.33 7.88
N LEU A 97 -18.50 2.61 8.92
CA LEU A 97 -17.06 2.36 8.92
C LEU A 97 -16.74 0.88 8.71
N GLU A 98 -17.48 -0.02 9.36
CA GLU A 98 -17.35 -1.46 9.12
C GLU A 98 -17.59 -1.83 7.66
N GLN A 99 -18.56 -1.22 6.98
CA GLN A 99 -18.78 -1.43 5.54
C GLN A 99 -17.57 -0.99 4.72
N VAL A 100 -16.93 0.13 5.07
CA VAL A 100 -15.70 0.59 4.43
C VAL A 100 -14.55 -0.38 4.71
N HIS A 101 -14.42 -0.89 5.93
CA HIS A 101 -13.42 -1.91 6.24
C HIS A 101 -13.60 -3.18 5.39
N GLN A 102 -14.83 -3.66 5.23
CA GLN A 102 -15.12 -4.82 4.38
C GLN A 102 -14.84 -4.54 2.89
N LEU A 103 -15.18 -3.35 2.40
CA LEU A 103 -14.88 -2.91 1.04
C LEU A 103 -13.38 -3.03 0.74
N TYR A 104 -12.54 -2.57 1.66
CA TYR A 104 -11.09 -2.59 1.49
C TYR A 104 -10.47 -3.97 1.75
N ALA A 105 -11.05 -4.78 2.64
CA ALA A 105 -10.56 -6.13 2.94
C ALA A 105 -10.62 -7.08 1.72
N GLY A 106 -11.64 -6.91 0.86
CA GLY A 106 -11.76 -7.67 -0.38
C GLY A 106 -11.04 -7.06 -1.59
N SER A 107 -10.38 -5.91 -1.42
CA SER A 107 -9.79 -5.15 -2.52
C SER A 107 -8.26 -5.30 -2.57
N ALA A 108 -7.70 -5.19 -3.78
CA ALA A 108 -6.26 -5.18 -3.98
C ALA A 108 -5.57 -3.87 -3.55
N LEU A 109 -6.31 -2.78 -3.38
CA LEU A 109 -5.76 -1.49 -2.94
C LEU A 109 -5.84 -1.39 -1.42
N PRO A 110 -4.71 -1.37 -0.68
CA PRO A 110 -4.78 -1.30 0.77
C PRO A 110 -5.31 0.04 1.28
N MET A 111 -6.07 0.00 2.38
CA MET A 111 -6.62 1.19 3.03
C MET A 111 -5.53 2.21 3.41
N ALA A 112 -4.34 1.75 3.79
CA ALA A 112 -3.19 2.62 4.07
C ALA A 112 -2.78 3.46 2.85
N VAL A 113 -2.80 2.87 1.64
CA VAL A 113 -2.50 3.59 0.39
C VAL A 113 -3.59 4.61 0.10
N ARG A 114 -4.87 4.20 0.23
CA ARG A 114 -6.03 5.08 0.08
C ARG A 114 -5.94 6.32 0.98
N GLN A 115 -5.56 6.14 2.24
CA GLN A 115 -5.43 7.23 3.22
C GLN A 115 -4.24 8.13 2.91
N CYS A 116 -3.05 7.56 2.65
CA CYS A 116 -1.84 8.34 2.44
C CYS A 116 -1.89 9.24 1.21
N LEU A 117 -2.57 8.77 0.17
CA LEU A 117 -2.71 9.44 -1.12
C LEU A 117 -4.12 9.97 -1.36
N ALA A 118 -4.95 10.12 -0.33
CA ALA A 118 -6.37 10.44 -0.47
C ALA A 118 -6.64 11.64 -1.39
N ALA A 119 -6.00 12.77 -1.11
CA ALA A 119 -6.17 13.99 -1.91
C ALA A 119 -5.70 13.82 -3.36
N TRP A 120 -4.61 13.08 -3.60
CA TRP A 120 -4.11 12.83 -4.95
C TRP A 120 -5.05 11.90 -5.71
N ILE A 121 -5.46 10.78 -5.09
CA ILE A 121 -6.38 9.81 -5.67
C ILE A 121 -7.68 10.51 -6.07
N GLU A 122 -8.28 11.28 -5.19
CA GLU A 122 -9.58 11.91 -5.47
C GLU A 122 -9.52 13.01 -6.56
N SER A 123 -8.34 13.56 -6.84
CA SER A 123 -8.14 14.54 -7.90
C SER A 123 -8.03 13.96 -9.31
N GLN A 124 -7.90 12.64 -9.47
CA GLN A 124 -7.74 11.98 -10.77
C GLN A 124 -9.07 11.54 -11.38
N ASN A 125 -9.14 11.50 -12.71
CA ASN A 125 -10.30 10.98 -13.43
C ASN A 125 -10.19 9.47 -13.71
N TRP A 126 -10.37 8.67 -12.65
CA TRP A 126 -10.23 7.21 -12.72
C TRP A 126 -11.18 6.52 -13.71
N ARG A 127 -12.37 7.09 -13.94
CA ARG A 127 -13.31 6.53 -14.92
C ARG A 127 -12.78 6.61 -16.34
N GLN A 128 -12.18 7.75 -16.71
CA GLN A 128 -11.52 7.90 -18.01
C GLN A 128 -10.27 7.03 -18.13
N ALA A 129 -9.53 6.86 -17.03
CA ALA A 129 -8.38 5.98 -16.98
C ALA A 129 -8.73 4.48 -17.05
N ALA A 130 -9.98 4.10 -16.76
CA ALA A 130 -10.42 2.71 -16.82
C ALA A 130 -10.73 2.22 -18.24
N GLU A 131 -10.78 3.12 -19.22
CA GLU A 131 -10.95 2.78 -20.64
C GLU A 131 -9.80 1.89 -21.14
N PRO A 132 -10.08 0.92 -22.03
CA PRO A 132 -9.08 -0.03 -22.49
C PRO A 132 -7.93 0.67 -23.24
N LEU A 133 -6.68 0.23 -22.98
CA LEU A 133 -5.47 0.76 -23.61
C LEU A 133 -5.23 2.25 -23.34
N SER A 134 -5.81 2.79 -22.27
CA SER A 134 -5.63 4.19 -21.90
C SER A 134 -4.21 4.44 -21.38
N SER A 135 -3.43 5.20 -22.13
CA SER A 135 -2.12 5.69 -21.68
C SER A 135 -2.21 6.48 -20.37
N HIS A 136 -3.38 7.08 -20.10
CA HIS A 136 -3.68 7.74 -18.83
C HIS A 136 -3.64 6.78 -17.65
N ALA A 137 -4.14 5.55 -17.80
CA ALA A 137 -4.07 4.52 -16.76
C ALA A 137 -2.63 4.20 -16.37
N GLN A 138 -1.76 4.05 -17.38
CA GLN A 138 -0.35 3.75 -17.19
C GLN A 138 0.38 4.92 -16.51
N MET A 139 0.11 6.16 -16.93
CA MET A 139 0.65 7.35 -16.27
C MET A 139 0.21 7.45 -14.80
N LEU A 140 -1.07 7.23 -14.50
CA LEU A 140 -1.58 7.26 -13.13
C LEU A 140 -0.97 6.16 -12.26
N PHE A 141 -0.82 4.96 -12.80
CA PHE A 141 -0.17 3.86 -12.10
C PHE A 141 1.28 4.19 -11.73
N HIS A 142 2.09 4.67 -12.68
CA HIS A 142 3.46 5.06 -12.38
C HIS A 142 3.53 6.24 -11.40
N SER A 143 2.63 7.22 -11.54
CA SER A 143 2.53 8.35 -10.61
C SER A 143 2.21 7.88 -9.18
N LEU A 144 1.30 6.91 -9.03
CA LEU A 144 0.97 6.31 -7.73
C LEU A 144 2.20 5.66 -7.09
N LEU A 145 3.00 4.89 -7.86
CA LEU A 145 4.21 4.26 -7.34
C LEU A 145 5.27 5.28 -6.91
N VAL A 146 5.44 6.37 -7.67
CA VAL A 146 6.37 7.46 -7.33
C VAL A 146 5.93 8.14 -6.03
N LEU A 147 4.65 8.52 -5.92
CA LEU A 147 4.11 9.16 -4.72
C LEU A 147 4.21 8.26 -3.49
N LEU A 148 4.01 6.94 -3.64
CA LEU A 148 4.26 5.99 -2.56
C LEU A 148 5.73 6.00 -2.12
N GLY A 149 6.67 6.06 -3.07
CA GLY A 149 8.10 6.18 -2.80
C GLY A 149 8.46 7.47 -2.04
N GLU A 150 7.90 8.61 -2.45
CA GLU A 150 8.08 9.90 -1.77
C GLU A 150 7.53 9.88 -0.34
N ARG A 151 6.32 9.31 -0.15
CA ARG A 151 5.73 9.13 1.18
C ARG A 151 6.62 8.25 2.07
N LEU A 152 7.14 7.15 1.54
CA LEU A 152 8.07 6.28 2.25
C LEU A 152 9.36 6.99 2.69
N GLY A 153 9.90 7.86 1.85
CA GLY A 153 11.09 8.66 2.15
C GLY A 153 10.84 9.77 3.18
N SER A 154 9.63 10.36 3.16
CA SER A 154 9.24 11.45 4.07
C SER A 154 8.90 11.00 5.48
N LEU A 155 8.49 9.75 5.68
CA LEU A 155 8.13 9.21 7.00
C LEU A 155 9.34 9.14 7.93
N GLY A 156 9.15 9.45 9.21
CA GLY A 156 10.22 9.52 10.22
C GLY A 156 10.71 8.15 10.71
N SER A 157 11.39 8.15 11.87
CA SER A 157 11.90 6.95 12.52
C SER A 157 11.05 6.46 13.71
N GLY A 158 9.83 6.98 13.87
CA GLY A 158 8.90 6.56 14.91
C GLY A 158 8.37 5.13 14.71
N HIS A 159 7.79 4.52 15.75
CA HIS A 159 7.22 3.17 15.67
C HIS A 159 6.01 3.08 14.72
N GLU A 160 5.09 4.04 14.80
CA GLU A 160 3.95 4.15 13.88
C GLU A 160 4.42 4.32 12.42
N ASP A 161 5.47 5.12 12.21
CA ASP A 161 6.09 5.30 10.90
C ASP A 161 6.76 4.01 10.40
N PHE A 162 7.32 3.18 11.30
CA PHE A 162 7.92 1.91 10.93
C PHE A 162 6.88 0.92 10.38
N MET A 163 5.76 0.75 11.08
CA MET A 163 4.66 -0.11 10.61
C MET A 163 4.06 0.41 9.31
N LEU A 164 3.80 1.72 9.23
CA LEU A 164 3.26 2.33 8.02
C LEU A 164 4.24 2.19 6.84
N LYS A 165 5.55 2.40 7.06
CA LYS A 165 6.59 2.17 6.04
C LYS A 165 6.57 0.72 5.54
N HIS A 166 6.51 -0.25 6.45
CA HIS A 166 6.44 -1.66 6.05
C HIS A 166 5.20 -1.94 5.20
N ASN A 167 4.04 -1.48 5.65
CA ASN A 167 2.77 -1.67 4.96
C ASN A 167 2.77 -1.03 3.56
N LEU A 168 3.27 0.20 3.44
CA LEU A 168 3.36 0.90 2.15
C LEU A 168 4.38 0.25 1.21
N ARG A 169 5.54 -0.23 1.71
CA ARG A 169 6.50 -0.99 0.90
C ARG A 169 5.91 -2.30 0.39
N LYS A 170 5.14 -3.00 1.22
CA LYS A 170 4.43 -4.21 0.82
C LYS A 170 3.39 -3.88 -0.26
N ALA A 171 2.56 -2.88 -0.01
CA ALA A 171 1.55 -2.42 -0.96
C ALA A 171 2.15 -2.04 -2.32
N GLN A 172 3.28 -1.33 -2.34
CA GLN A 172 3.95 -0.95 -3.59
C GLN A 172 4.33 -2.18 -4.43
N ARG A 173 4.91 -3.20 -3.80
CA ARG A 173 5.29 -4.46 -4.46
C ARG A 173 4.08 -5.23 -4.96
N ASP A 174 3.05 -5.34 -4.12
CA ASP A 174 1.83 -6.10 -4.45
C ASP A 174 1.08 -5.43 -5.62
N LEU A 175 0.91 -4.09 -5.56
CA LEU A 175 0.29 -3.32 -6.64
C LEU A 175 1.11 -3.40 -7.93
N GLN A 176 2.44 -3.40 -7.84
CA GLN A 176 3.28 -3.58 -9.01
C GLN A 176 3.08 -4.96 -9.64
N ALA A 177 3.16 -6.02 -8.85
CA ALA A 177 2.97 -7.39 -9.34
C ALA A 177 1.59 -7.62 -9.98
N GLU A 178 0.54 -7.01 -9.42
CA GLU A 178 -0.84 -7.21 -9.89
C GLU A 178 -1.22 -6.36 -11.11
N PHE A 179 -0.79 -5.09 -11.15
CA PHE A 179 -1.32 -4.10 -12.10
C PHE A 179 -0.32 -3.64 -13.18
N GLU A 180 0.96 -3.98 -13.09
CA GLU A 180 1.98 -3.56 -14.07
C GLU A 180 1.63 -3.95 -15.51
N LYS A 181 1.03 -5.12 -15.71
CA LYS A 181 0.64 -5.60 -17.05
C LYS A 181 -0.66 -4.96 -17.58
N LYS A 182 -1.54 -4.51 -16.69
CA LYS A 182 -2.90 -4.03 -17.00
C LYS A 182 -3.30 -2.90 -16.03
N PRO A 183 -2.74 -1.69 -16.19
CA PRO A 183 -2.99 -0.57 -15.28
C PRO A 183 -4.43 -0.08 -15.33
N GLU A 184 -5.19 -0.36 -16.40
CA GLU A 184 -6.61 -0.04 -16.52
C GLU A 184 -7.44 -0.77 -15.45
N ARG A 185 -7.00 -1.97 -15.04
CA ARG A 185 -7.65 -2.71 -13.94
C ARG A 185 -7.52 -1.98 -12.62
N LEU A 186 -6.39 -1.34 -12.35
CA LEU A 186 -6.21 -0.50 -11.17
C LEU A 186 -7.12 0.72 -11.25
N ALA A 187 -7.17 1.39 -12.40
CA ALA A 187 -8.03 2.55 -12.58
C ALA A 187 -9.51 2.21 -12.34
N ASN A 188 -9.97 1.08 -12.89
CA ASN A 188 -11.32 0.57 -12.66
C ASN A 188 -11.54 0.23 -11.17
N LEU A 189 -10.61 -0.47 -10.54
CA LEU A 189 -10.67 -0.78 -9.10
C LEU A 189 -10.84 0.49 -8.26
N VAL A 190 -9.99 1.51 -8.48
CA VAL A 190 -10.04 2.77 -7.72
C VAL A 190 -11.35 3.52 -8.01
N ALA A 191 -11.80 3.55 -9.27
CA ALA A 191 -13.09 4.16 -9.62
C ALA A 191 -14.27 3.51 -8.87
N ASN A 192 -14.27 2.18 -8.77
CA ASN A 192 -15.28 1.41 -8.05
C ASN A 192 -15.22 1.65 -6.54
N LEU A 193 -14.03 1.64 -5.95
CA LEU A 193 -13.83 1.94 -4.52
C LEU A 193 -14.37 3.32 -4.17
N LEU A 194 -14.01 4.36 -4.94
CA LEU A 194 -14.49 5.72 -4.70
C LEU A 194 -16.00 5.84 -4.90
N GLN A 195 -16.58 5.12 -5.85
CA GLN A 195 -18.04 5.08 -6.06
C GLN A 195 -18.76 4.43 -4.88
N GLU A 196 -18.22 3.33 -4.37
CA GLU A 196 -18.82 2.60 -3.26
C GLU A 196 -18.69 3.36 -1.94
N GLU A 197 -17.55 4.01 -1.68
CA GLU A 197 -17.40 4.96 -0.58
C GLU A 197 -18.47 6.07 -0.63
N ARG A 198 -18.73 6.66 -1.79
CA ARG A 198 -19.81 7.66 -1.97
C ARG A 198 -21.21 7.08 -1.77
N ARG A 199 -21.40 5.79 -2.03
CA ARG A 199 -22.67 5.10 -1.72
C ARG A 199 -22.84 4.97 -0.21
N ILE A 200 -21.81 4.51 0.49
CA ILE A 200 -21.79 4.36 1.95
C ILE A 200 -21.98 5.72 2.64
N LEU A 201 -21.29 6.77 2.18
CA LEU A 201 -21.44 8.14 2.67
C LEU A 201 -22.90 8.61 2.58
N ARG A 202 -23.55 8.42 1.42
CA ARG A 202 -24.96 8.81 1.23
C ARG A 202 -25.90 8.03 2.15
N LEU A 203 -25.65 6.74 2.37
CA LEU A 203 -26.44 5.94 3.30
C LEU A 203 -26.27 6.41 4.74
N GLY A 204 -25.03 6.70 5.15
CA GLY A 204 -24.73 7.22 6.48
C GLY A 204 -25.32 8.60 6.76
N GLN A 205 -25.44 9.45 5.74
CA GLN A 205 -26.07 10.77 5.85
C GLN A 205 -27.60 10.73 5.78
N ALA A 206 -28.18 9.75 5.09
CA ALA A 206 -29.64 9.60 4.97
C ALA A 206 -30.28 8.85 6.15
N GLY A 207 -29.49 8.08 6.91
CA GLY A 207 -29.93 7.34 8.09
C GLY A 207 -29.64 8.02 9.44
N GLY A 208 -29.30 9.32 9.43
CA GLY A 208 -29.02 10.14 10.62
C GLY A 208 -30.21 10.91 11.13
#